data_AF-A0A371IK36-F1
#
_entry.id   AF-A0A371IK36-F1
#
_cell.length_a   1.000
_cell.length_b   1.000
_cell.length_c   1.000
_cell.angle_alpha   90.00
_cell.angle_beta   90.00
_cell.angle_gamma   90.00
#
_symmetry.space_group_name_H-M   'P 1'
#
loop_
_entity.id
_entity.type
_entity.pdbx_description
1 polymer ?
#
loop_
_entity_poly.entity_id
_entity_poly.type
_entity_poly.pdbx_seq_one_letter_code
_entity_poly.pdbx_strand_id
1 'polypeptide(L)' 'MQATVKSRAMKFKYEDGVTSAGKPKYSYNTINNLATDATDDKIFAMLPLMGAIQSTPSTEIDVVQVTTIK' A
#
# COMPACT_ATOMS: atom_id res chain seq x y z
N MET A 1 22.58 -13.49 -19.41
CA MET A 1 21.24 -14.11 -19.36
C MET A 1 20.30 -13.11 -18.72
N GLN A 2 19.22 -12.71 -19.40
CA GLN A 2 18.26 -11.75 -18.85
C GLN A 2 17.38 -12.50 -17.83
N ALA A 3 17.55 -12.19 -16.54
CA ALA A 3 16.74 -12.81 -15.50
C ALA A 3 15.29 -12.29 -15.63
N THR A 4 14.35 -13.18 -15.90
CA THR A 4 12.92 -12.85 -15.82
C THR A 4 12.56 -12.56 -14.37
N VAL A 5 12.58 -11.28 -13.99
CA VAL A 5 12.13 -10.85 -12.66
C VAL A 5 10.61 -10.93 -12.65
N LYS A 6 10.04 -11.98 -12.05
CA LYS A 6 8.62 -12.03 -11.73
C LYS A 6 8.36 -11.06 -10.57
N SER A 7 8.13 -9.79 -10.88
CA SER A 7 7.74 -8.79 -9.88
C SER A 7 6.30 -9.06 -9.44
N ARG A 8 6.08 -9.25 -8.14
CA ARG A 8 4.74 -9.32 -7.55
C ARG A 8 4.29 -7.91 -7.15
N ALA A 9 3.00 -7.63 -7.27
CA ALA A 9 2.39 -6.37 -6.86
C ALA A 9 1.16 -6.62 -5.99
N MET A 10 0.93 -5.75 -5.02
CA MET A 10 -0.26 -5.75 -4.17
C MET A 10 -1.13 -4.56 -4.54
N LYS A 11 -2.40 -4.79 -4.86
CA LYS A 11 -3.39 -3.73 -5.06
C LYS A 11 -4.45 -3.85 -3.98
N PHE A 12 -4.73 -2.76 -3.28
CA PHE A 12 -5.73 -2.72 -2.22
C PHE A 12 -6.63 -1.49 -2.36
N LYS A 13 -7.90 -1.68 -1.99
CA LYS A 13 -8.96 -0.67 -2.05
C LYS A 13 -9.15 -0.04 -0.67
N TYR A 14 -9.29 1.28 -0.62
CA TYR A 14 -9.56 2.02 0.62
C TYR A 14 -10.62 3.09 0.37
N GLU A 15 -11.37 3.45 1.41
CA GLU A 15 -12.35 4.55 1.35
C GLU A 15 -11.59 5.89 1.43
N ASP A 16 -11.79 6.76 0.45
CA ASP A 16 -11.07 8.04 0.30
C ASP A 16 -11.99 9.26 0.42
N GLY A 17 -13.23 9.03 0.87
CA GLY A 17 -14.21 10.07 1.15
C GLY A 17 -15.63 9.64 0.80
N VAL A 18 -16.48 10.65 0.61
CA VAL A 18 -17.89 10.47 0.28
C VAL A 18 -18.21 11.32 -0.94
N THR A 19 -18.96 10.77 -1.90
CA THR A 19 -19.43 11.48 -3.08
C THR A 19 -20.46 12.54 -2.71
N SER A 20 -20.73 13.50 -3.61
CA SER A 20 -21.76 14.53 -3.43
C SER A 20 -23.18 13.96 -3.23
N ALA A 21 -23.39 12.69 -3.58
CA ALA A 21 -24.64 11.95 -3.38
C ALA A 21 -24.65 11.12 -2.08
N GLY A 22 -23.68 11.30 -1.19
CA GLY A 22 -23.62 10.61 0.11
C GLY A 22 -23.12 9.16 0.05
N LYS A 23 -22.63 8.69 -1.10
CA LYS A 23 -22.09 7.32 -1.24
C LYS A 23 -20.59 7.28 -0.92
N PRO A 24 -20.07 6.25 -0.23
CA PRO A 24 -18.64 6.06 -0.03
C PRO A 24 -17.88 6.07 -1.35
N LYS A 25 -16.81 6.86 -1.40
CA LYS A 25 -15.86 6.93 -2.51
C LYS A 25 -14.65 6.07 -2.14
N TYR A 26 -14.13 5.36 -3.13
CA TYR A 26 -13.00 4.48 -2.91
C TYR A 26 -11.89 4.76 -3.91
N SER A 27 -10.66 4.66 -3.42
CA SER A 27 -9.44 4.70 -4.22
C SER A 27 -8.66 3.39 -4.09
N TYR A 28 -7.65 3.23 -4.95
CA TYR A 28 -6.79 2.06 -4.97
C TYR A 28 -5.33 2.48 -4.84
N ASN A 29 -4.60 1.80 -3.97
CA ASN A 29 -3.15 1.91 -3.89
C ASN A 29 -2.52 0.62 -4.43
N THR A 30 -1.37 0.78 -5.07
CA THR A 30 -0.60 -0.34 -5.62
C THR A 30 0.83 -0.28 -5.10
N ILE A 31 1.27 -1.36 -4.45
CA ILE A 31 2.66 -1.57 -4.03
C ILE A 31 3.30 -2.49 -5.05
N ASN A 32 4.25 -1.97 -5.82
CA ASN A 32 5.02 -2.74 -6.79
C ASN A 32 6.29 -3.33 -6.16
N ASN A 33 6.88 -4.32 -6.83
CA ASN A 33 8.16 -4.92 -6.43
C ASN A 33 8.13 -5.50 -5.01
N LEU A 34 7.06 -6.24 -4.68
CA LEU A 34 7.03 -6.97 -3.42
C LEU A 34 8.23 -7.94 -3.37
N ALA A 35 8.91 -7.92 -2.24
CA ALA A 35 10.01 -8.84 -1.98
C ALA A 35 9.51 -10.29 -2.02
N THR A 36 10.39 -11.22 -2.38
CA THR A 36 10.04 -12.65 -2.51
C THR A 36 9.63 -13.28 -1.18
N ASP A 37 10.08 -12.72 -0.06
CA ASP A 37 9.75 -13.13 1.30
C ASP A 37 8.50 -12.45 1.86
N ALA A 38 7.85 -11.57 1.10
CA ALA A 38 6.51 -11.04 1.38
C ALA A 38 5.47 -12.11 1.03
N THR A 39 5.33 -13.09 1.93
CA THR A 39 4.33 -14.14 1.82
C THR A 39 2.91 -13.56 1.99
N ASP A 40 1.92 -14.29 1.51
CA ASP A 40 0.52 -13.85 1.55
C ASP A 40 0.05 -13.61 3.00
N ASP A 41 0.51 -14.42 3.96
CA ASP A 41 0.22 -14.22 5.39
C ASP A 41 0.75 -12.88 5.92
N LYS A 42 1.99 -12.51 5.55
CA LYS A 42 2.57 -11.21 5.94
C LYS A 42 1.81 -10.06 5.30
N ILE A 43 1.43 -10.22 4.03
CA ILE A 43 0.66 -9.23 3.28
C ILE A 43 -0.72 -9.03 3.91
N PHE A 44 -1.44 -10.11 4.23
CA PHE A 44 -2.76 -10.03 4.83
C PHE A 44 -2.72 -9.48 6.26
N ALA A 45 -1.68 -9.81 7.03
CA ALA A 45 -1.46 -9.24 8.35
C ALA A 45 -1.25 -7.71 8.32
N MET A 46 -0.78 -7.14 7.21
CA MET A 46 -0.59 -5.69 7.05
C MET A 46 -1.87 -4.94 6.68
N LEU A 47 -2.90 -5.62 6.15
CA LEU A 47 -4.13 -4.96 5.67
C LEU A 47 -4.85 -4.11 6.73
N PRO A 48 -5.00 -4.54 8.00
CA PRO A 48 -5.64 -3.71 9.02
C PRO A 48 -4.86 -2.40 9.29
N LEU A 49 -3.53 -2.49 9.34
CA LEU A 49 -2.65 -1.34 9.54
C LEU A 49 -2.76 -0.36 8.36
N MET A 50 -2.76 -0.88 7.14
CA MET A 50 -2.92 -0.07 5.93
C MET A 50 -4.29 0.63 5.90
N GLY A 51 -5.35 -0.04 6.36
CA GLY A 51 -6.66 0.59 6.54
C GLY A 51 -6.65 1.74 7.55
N ALA A 52 -6.03 1.53 8.72
CA ALA A 52 -5.94 2.56 9.77
C ALA A 52 -5.14 3.80 9.35
N ILE A 53 -4.04 3.61 8.62
CA ILE A 53 -3.24 4.72 8.07
C ILE A 53 -4.06 5.55 7.08
N GLN A 54 -4.88 4.91 6.23
CA GLN A 54 -5.68 5.61 5.22
C GLN A 54 -6.91 6.32 5.80
N SER A 55 -7.51 5.78 6.87
CA SER A 55 -8.64 6.41 7.55
C SER A 55 -8.25 7.61 8.41
N THR A 56 -6.95 7.80 8.65
CA THR A 56 -6.44 8.94 9.42
C THR A 56 -6.33 10.15 8.48
N PRO A 57 -7.09 11.24 8.69
CA PRO A 57 -6.98 12.44 7.87
C PRO A 57 -5.57 13.00 8.05
N SER A 58 -4.71 12.83 7.05
CA SER A 58 -3.32 13.27 7.18
C SER A 58 -3.18 14.73 6.80
N THR A 59 -2.56 15.52 7.69
CA THR A 59 -2.08 16.87 7.39
C THR A 59 -0.65 16.87 6.85
N GLU A 60 0.11 15.78 7.04
CA GLU A 60 1.46 15.56 6.51
C GLU A 60 1.84 14.08 6.75
N ILE A 61 2.07 13.29 5.69
CA ILE A 61 2.73 11.98 5.80
C ILE A 61 4.13 12.13 5.21
N ASP A 62 5.16 12.17 6.06
CA ASP A 62 6.55 12.11 5.63
C ASP A 62 7.05 10.66 5.63
N VAL A 63 7.52 10.20 4.47
CA VAL A 63 8.17 8.89 4.31
C VAL A 63 9.68 9.12 4.29
N VAL A 64 10.34 8.85 5.41
CA VAL A 64 11.80 9.02 5.55
C VAL A 64 12.51 7.77 5.03
N GLN A 65 13.21 7.92 3.90
CA GLN A 65 14.08 6.89 3.36
C GLN A 65 15.47 6.97 4.01
N VAL A 66 15.83 5.97 4.82
CA VAL A 66 17.21 5.84 5.32
C VAL A 66 18.02 5.03 4.31
N THR A 67 18.98 5.70 3.67
CA THR A 67 19.97 5.05 2.80
C THR A 67 21.20 4.75 3.63
N THR A 68 21.48 3.48 3.90
CA THR A 68 22.77 3.05 4.45
C THR A 68 23.77 2.91 3.30
N ILE A 69 24.86 3.68 3.36
CA ILE A 69 25.97 3.59 2.38
C ILE A 69 27.18 2.95 3.08
N LYS A 70 27.41 1.66 2.81
CA LYS A 70 28.61 1.08 2.17
C LYS A 70 28.52 -0.44 2.17
#